data_AF-A0A557WMH8-F1
#
_entry.id   AF-A0A557WMH8-F1
#
_cell.length_a   1.000
_cell.length_b   1.000
_cell.length_c   1.000
_cell.angle_alpha   90.00
_cell.angle_beta   90.00
_cell.angle_gamma   90.00
#
_symmetry.space_group_name_H-M   'P 1'
#
loop_
_entity.id
_entity.type
_entity.pdbx_description
1 polymer ?
#
loop_
_entity_poly.entity_id
_entity_poly.type
_entity_poly.pdbx_seq_one_letter_code
_entity_poly.pdbx_strand_id
1 'polypeptide(L)'
;MGLTAGPVPSRVDAHVKAGVLDLIDHAVAHGWSARAACQLLGIDDLRAARWAARRAGGRLDDAAPGGHPLHGLLDWEREAIVALHTDWGEIDRS
;
A
#
# COMPACT_ATOMS: atom_id res chain seq x y z
N MET A 1 12.11 17.51 18.81
CA MET A 1 10.73 17.55 18.29
C MET A 1 10.53 16.33 17.43
N GLY A 2 9.98 15.26 18.00
CA GLY A 2 9.67 14.05 17.25
C GLY A 2 8.40 14.26 16.43
N LEU A 3 8.37 13.78 15.20
CA LEU A 3 7.15 13.67 14.42
C LEU A 3 6.15 12.86 15.27
N THR A 4 5.07 13.50 15.71
CA THR A 4 4.02 12.91 16.55
C THR A 4 3.09 11.98 15.76
N ALA A 5 3.34 11.83 14.46
CA ALA A 5 2.76 10.78 13.65
C ALA A 5 3.55 9.50 13.91
N GLY A 6 2.90 8.42 14.33
CA GLY A 6 3.54 7.11 14.50
C GLY A 6 4.21 6.58 13.22
N PRO A 7 4.62 5.30 13.19
CA PRO A 7 5.33 4.74 12.05
C PRO A 7 4.58 4.98 10.73
N VAL A 8 5.33 5.22 9.64
CA VAL A 8 4.76 5.52 8.32
C VAL A 8 3.80 4.40 7.90
N PRO A 9 2.52 4.70 7.62
CA PRO A 9 1.51 3.70 7.27
C PRO A 9 1.94 2.81 6.10
N SER A 10 1.35 1.62 6.01
CA SER A 10 1.69 0.63 4.97
C SER A 10 1.37 1.14 3.55
N ARG A 11 0.24 1.83 3.40
CA ARG A 11 -0.20 2.49 2.16
C ARG A 11 -0.29 3.99 2.36
N VAL A 12 0.46 4.71 1.56
CA VAL A 12 0.47 6.17 1.46
C VAL A 12 0.54 6.54 -0.03
N ASP A 13 -0.01 7.68 -0.39
CA ASP A 13 0.01 8.15 -1.77
C ASP A 13 1.43 8.37 -2.30
N ALA A 14 1.58 8.43 -3.63
CA ALA A 14 2.89 8.58 -4.27
C ALA A 14 3.63 9.86 -3.87
N HIS A 15 2.91 10.95 -3.58
CA HIS A 15 3.52 12.21 -3.18
C HIS A 15 4.14 12.10 -1.78
N VAL A 16 3.45 11.47 -0.83
CA VAL A 16 4.01 11.17 0.50
C VAL A 16 5.24 10.26 0.40
N LYS A 17 5.21 9.24 -0.47
CA LYS A 17 6.39 8.39 -0.69
C LYS A 17 7.58 9.18 -1.22
N ALA A 18 7.36 10.07 -2.17
CA ALA A 18 8.40 10.94 -2.71
C ALA A 18 9.00 11.82 -1.60
N GLY A 19 8.16 12.50 -0.82
CA GLY A 19 8.64 13.34 0.29
C GLY A 19 9.41 12.57 1.36
N VAL A 20 9.02 11.33 1.68
CA VAL A 20 9.77 10.46 2.61
C VAL A 20 11.15 10.12 2.03
N LEU A 21 11.23 9.78 0.75
CA LEU A 21 12.51 9.51 0.09
C LEU A 21 13.41 10.75 0.07
N ASP A 22 12.84 11.93 -0.20
CA ASP A 22 13.59 13.18 -0.22
C ASP A 22 14.15 13.54 1.17
N LEU A 23 13.40 13.26 2.24
CA LEU A 23 13.89 13.41 3.62
C LEU A 23 15.03 12.44 3.95
N ILE A 24 14.96 11.19 3.46
CA ILE A 24 16.03 10.21 3.62
C ILE A 24 17.27 10.67 2.85
N ASP A 25 17.11 11.08 1.59
CA ASP A 25 18.19 11.58 0.73
C ASP A 25 18.86 12.80 1.38
N HIS A 26 18.06 13.72 1.94
CA HIS A 26 18.56 14.87 2.68
C HIS A 26 19.38 14.45 3.90
N ALA A 27 18.90 13.52 4.73
CA ALA A 27 19.65 13.07 5.91
C ALA A 27 20.98 12.39 5.52
N VAL A 28 20.96 11.57 4.46
CA VAL A 28 22.17 10.90 3.94
C VAL A 28 23.18 11.91 3.42
N ALA A 29 22.73 12.94 2.69
CA ALA A 29 23.59 14.04 2.26
C ALA A 29 24.24 14.79 3.44
N HIS A 30 23.65 14.72 4.63
CA HIS A 30 24.16 15.31 5.88
C HIS A 30 24.87 14.27 6.78
N GLY A 31 25.32 13.16 6.21
CA GLY A 31 26.18 12.18 6.89
C GLY A 31 25.45 11.13 7.72
N TRP A 32 24.13 11.07 7.65
CA TRP A 32 23.38 10.00 8.30
C TRP A 32 23.46 8.71 7.49
N SER A 33 23.45 7.56 8.16
CA SER A 33 23.16 6.31 7.46
C SER A 33 21.69 6.28 7.04
N ALA A 34 21.40 5.75 5.85
CA ALA A 34 20.01 5.60 5.37
C ALA A 34 19.16 4.80 6.37
N ARG A 35 19.75 3.78 7.01
CA ARG A 35 19.10 2.99 8.06
C ARG A 35 18.70 3.83 9.27
N ALA A 36 19.56 4.74 9.75
CA ALA A 36 19.23 5.62 10.86
C ALA A 36 18.10 6.60 10.50
N ALA A 37 18.12 7.16 9.29
CA ALA A 37 17.05 8.03 8.79
C ALA A 37 15.71 7.28 8.70
N CYS A 38 15.71 6.05 8.17
CA CYS A 38 14.52 5.21 8.10
C CYS A 38 13.94 4.89 9.48
N GLN A 39 14.80 4.56 10.45
CA GLN A 39 14.38 4.30 11.83
C GLN A 39 13.74 5.52 12.48
N LEU A 40 14.32 6.71 12.29
CA LEU A 40 13.75 7.96 12.83
C LEU A 40 12.37 8.26 12.23
N LEU A 41 12.19 7.97 10.95
CA LEU A 41 10.91 8.15 10.25
C LEU A 41 9.91 7.01 10.50
N GLY A 42 10.30 5.95 11.20
CA GLY A 42 9.44 4.79 11.45
C GLY A 42 9.07 4.04 10.16
N ILE A 43 10.01 3.92 9.23
CA ILE A 43 9.88 3.14 7.99
C ILE A 43 10.92 2.03 7.92
N ASP A 44 10.51 0.85 7.49
CA ASP A 44 11.41 -0.26 7.16
C ASP A 44 12.35 0.12 5.99
N ASP A 45 13.65 -0.18 6.13
CA ASP A 45 14.69 0.19 5.18
C ASP A 45 14.54 -0.52 3.82
N LEU A 46 14.13 -1.79 3.82
CA LEU A 46 13.81 -2.53 2.58
C LEU A 46 12.58 -1.95 1.87
N ARG A 47 11.58 -1.47 2.61
CA ARG A 47 10.43 -0.74 2.03
C ARG A 47 10.88 0.55 1.37
N ALA A 48 11.71 1.36 2.04
CA ALA A 48 12.26 2.59 1.47
C ALA A 48 13.08 2.30 0.20
N ALA A 49 13.94 1.27 0.22
CA ALA A 49 14.72 0.86 -0.94
C ALA A 49 13.84 0.44 -2.14
N ARG A 50 12.75 -0.29 -1.90
CA ARG A 50 11.77 -0.64 -2.96
C ARG A 50 11.09 0.59 -3.55
N TRP A 51 10.75 1.58 -2.73
CA TRP A 51 10.20 2.84 -3.24
C TRP A 51 11.23 3.63 -4.05
N ALA A 52 12.49 3.71 -3.59
CA ALA A 52 13.57 4.35 -4.34
C ALA A 52 13.76 3.71 -5.73
N ALA A 53 13.75 2.37 -5.81
CA ALA A 53 13.80 1.65 -7.09
C ALA A 53 12.60 1.96 -8.00
N ARG A 54 11.40 2.14 -7.43
CA ARG A 54 10.18 2.51 -8.18
C ARG A 54 10.17 3.98 -8.62
N ARG A 55 10.77 4.89 -7.82
CA ARG A 55 10.92 6.32 -8.13
C ARG A 55 11.67 6.51 -9.45
N ALA A 56 12.73 5.73 -9.69
CA ALA A 56 13.49 5.76 -10.95
C ALA A 56 12.64 5.47 -12.21
N GLY A 57 11.50 4.79 -12.06
CA GLY A 57 10.56 4.52 -13.15
C GLY A 57 9.23 5.27 -13.05
N GLY A 58 9.08 6.23 -12.13
CA GLY A 58 7.81 6.96 -11.95
C GLY A 58 6.65 6.10 -11.44
N ARG A 59 6.92 5.00 -10.72
CA ARG A 59 5.90 4.00 -10.31
C ARG A 59 5.63 4.02 -8.81
N LEU A 60 5.54 5.18 -8.17
CA LEU A 60 5.34 5.28 -6.71
C LEU A 60 3.89 5.01 -6.27
N ASP A 61 2.91 5.13 -7.17
CA ASP A 61 1.53 4.75 -6.87
C ASP A 61 1.41 3.27 -6.54
N ASP A 62 0.69 2.95 -5.47
CA ASP A 62 0.44 1.55 -5.14
C ASP A 62 -0.36 0.89 -6.25
N ALA A 63 0.11 -0.29 -6.67
CA ALA A 63 -0.68 -1.13 -7.53
C ALA A 63 -1.98 -1.53 -6.82
N ALA A 64 -3.04 -1.72 -7.60
CA ALA A 64 -4.26 -2.34 -7.11
C ALA A 64 -3.91 -3.65 -6.38
N PRO A 65 -4.48 -3.90 -5.19
CA PRO A 65 -4.26 -5.16 -4.49
C PRO A 65 -4.82 -6.32 -5.32
N GLY A 66 -3.94 -7.27 -5.68
CA GLY A 66 -4.32 -8.48 -6.42
C GLY A 66 -4.55 -8.26 -7.92
N GLY A 67 -4.14 -9.25 -8.72
CA GLY A 67 -4.48 -9.37 -10.15
C GLY A 67 -5.74 -10.22 -10.33
N HIS A 68 -5.75 -11.10 -11.33
CA HIS A 68 -6.78 -12.14 -11.49
C HIS A 68 -6.72 -13.11 -10.29
N PRO A 69 -7.69 -13.07 -9.37
CA PRO A 69 -7.71 -14.06 -8.30
C PRO A 69 -7.90 -15.42 -8.95
N LEU A 70 -6.94 -16.35 -8.75
CA LEU A 70 -7.01 -17.72 -9.28
C LEU A 70 -8.30 -18.45 -8.82
N HIS A 71 -8.91 -17.96 -7.74
CA HIS A 71 -10.16 -18.42 -7.17
C HIS A 71 -11.22 -17.31 -7.09
N GLY A 72 -11.20 -16.39 -8.05
CA GLY A 72 -12.25 -15.38 -8.20
C GLY A 72 -13.53 -16.01 -8.71
N LEU A 73 -14.68 -15.47 -8.27
CA LEU A 73 -15.96 -15.80 -8.88
C LEU A 73 -15.97 -15.38 -10.34
N LEU A 74 -16.34 -16.30 -11.22
CA LEU A 74 -16.68 -16.02 -12.60
C LEU A 74 -17.95 -15.18 -12.67
N ASP A 75 -18.15 -14.46 -13.78
CA ASP A 75 -19.31 -13.57 -13.94
C ASP A 75 -20.64 -14.34 -13.79
N TRP A 76 -20.71 -15.56 -14.36
CA TRP A 76 -21.89 -16.40 -14.22
C TRP A 76 -22.10 -16.92 -12.78
N GLU A 77 -21.03 -17.16 -12.02
CA GLU A 77 -21.13 -17.58 -10.61
C GLU A 77 -21.68 -16.43 -9.77
N ARG A 78 -21.24 -15.20 -10.05
CA ARG A 78 -21.78 -13.99 -9.42
C ARG A 78 -23.26 -13.81 -9.73
N GLU A 79 -23.65 -13.96 -11.00
CA GLU A 79 -25.05 -13.88 -11.43
C GLU A 79 -25.91 -14.94 -10.74
N ALA A 80 -25.44 -16.19 -10.68
CA ALA A 80 -26.15 -17.27 -10.01
C ALA A 80 -26.34 -17.01 -8.51
N ILE A 81 -25.34 -16.47 -7.83
CA ILE A 81 -25.43 -16.09 -6.41
C ILE A 81 -26.49 -14.99 -6.21
N VAL A 82 -26.48 -13.95 -7.06
CA VAL A 82 -27.44 -12.84 -6.96
C VAL A 82 -28.86 -13.31 -7.27
N ALA A 83 -29.04 -14.16 -8.28
CA ALA A 83 -30.33 -14.74 -8.61
C ALA A 83 -30.86 -15.60 -7.44
N LEU A 84 -30.03 -16.48 -6.89
CA LEU A 84 -30.41 -17.32 -5.76
C LEU A 84 -30.79 -16.48 -4.53
N HIS A 85 -30.04 -15.42 -4.23
CA HIS A 85 -30.38 -14.50 -3.15
C HIS A 85 -31.71 -13.78 -3.40
N THR A 86 -31.97 -13.34 -4.63
CA THR A 86 -33.21 -12.64 -4.98
C THR A 86 -34.42 -13.56 -4.89
N ASP A 87 -34.29 -14.80 -5.38
CA ASP A 87 -35.38 -15.76 -5.43
C ASP A 87 -35.77 -16.32 -4.05
N TRP A 88 -34.81 -16.42 -3.13
CA TRP A 88 -35.01 -17.05 -1.82
C TRP A 88 -34.86 -16.10 -0.63
N GLY A 89 -34.53 -14.83 -0.87
CA GLY A 89 -34.22 -13.85 0.17
C GLY A 89 -35.38 -13.54 1.13
N GLU A 90 -36.64 -13.71 0.71
CA GLU A 90 -37.81 -13.55 1.59
C GLU A 90 -38.10 -14.79 2.45
N ILE A 91 -37.60 -15.97 2.03
CA ILE A 91 -37.82 -17.25 2.71
C ILE A 91 -36.79 -17.43 3.82
N ASP A 92 -35.58 -16.91 3.64
CA ASP A 92 -34.52 -16.91 4.65
C ASP A 92 -34.71 -15.77 5.68
N ARG A 93 -35.71 -15.94 6.55
CA ARG A 93 -35.81 -15.19 7.80
C ARG A 93 -35.37 -16.09 8.95
N SER A 94 -34.14 -15.88 9.41
CA SER A 94 -33.59 -16.45 10.65
C SER A 94 -34.53 -16.33 11.84
#